data_AF-A0A928YN55-F1
#
_entry.id   AF-A0A928YN55-F1
#
_cell.length_a   1.000
_cell.length_b   1.000
_cell.length_c   1.000
_cell.angle_alpha   90.00
_cell.angle_beta   90.00
_cell.angle_gamma   90.00
#
_symmetry.space_group_name_H-M   'P 1'
#
loop_
_entity.id
_entity.type
_entity.pdbx_description
1 polymer ?
#
loop_
_entity_poly.entity_id
_entity_poly.type
_entity_poly.pdbx_seq_one_letter_code
_entity_poly.pdbx_strand_id
1 'polypeptide(L)'
;MNSNALYDTTAIISWAAVIILSCSYWFQIWKIHLHKEVRDLSIIYHVLLALGFGTLTYTAWQEGSTIFLVKQIATTIPVVIIIAQIIIHKKDHWHDEDDDYCKKCSKELEPDWSHCPYCGENN
;
A
#
# COMPACT_ATOMS: atom_id res chain seq x y z
N MET A 1 -30.86 29.05 4.50
CA MET A 1 -30.22 27.83 3.97
C MET A 1 -30.52 26.69 4.93
N ASN A 2 -31.00 25.55 4.42
CA ASN A 2 -31.54 24.46 5.24
C ASN A 2 -30.39 23.65 5.86
N SER A 3 -30.26 23.67 7.19
CA SER A 3 -29.18 23.00 7.94
C SER A 3 -29.12 21.49 7.67
N ASN A 4 -30.25 20.87 7.33
CA ASN A 4 -30.35 19.45 7.05
C ASN A 4 -29.66 19.06 5.72
N ALA A 5 -29.75 19.91 4.70
CA ALA A 5 -29.10 19.65 3.40
C ALA A 5 -27.57 19.80 3.48
N LEU A 6 -27.07 20.68 4.35
CA LEU A 6 -25.64 20.86 4.59
C LEU A 6 -25.06 19.65 5.37
N TYR A 7 -25.82 19.11 6.32
CA TYR A 7 -25.43 17.92 7.08
C TYR A 7 -25.34 16.67 6.18
N ASP A 8 -26.32 16.45 5.31
CA ASP A 8 -26.32 15.30 4.39
C ASP A 8 -25.16 15.37 3.39
N THR A 9 -24.89 16.54 2.83
CA THR A 9 -23.77 16.71 1.86
C THR A 9 -22.40 16.50 2.50
N THR A 10 -22.18 16.98 3.73
CA THR A 10 -20.91 16.77 4.44
C THR A 10 -20.68 15.30 4.83
N ALA A 11 -21.74 14.59 5.19
CA ALA A 11 -21.68 13.15 5.45
C ALA A 11 -21.29 12.37 4.18
N ILE A 12 -21.93 12.66 3.05
CA ILE A 12 -21.66 12.01 1.76
C ILE A 12 -20.21 12.22 1.33
N ILE A 13 -19.72 13.47 1.37
CA ILE A 13 -18.33 13.79 0.99
C ILE A 13 -17.34 13.04 1.89
N SER A 14 -17.63 12.98 3.19
CA SER A 14 -16.76 12.27 4.14
C SER A 14 -16.70 10.76 3.86
N TRP A 15 -17.82 10.13 3.51
CA TRP A 15 -17.85 8.72 3.15
C TRP A 15 -17.17 8.44 1.81
N ALA A 16 -17.35 9.31 0.82
CA ALA A 16 -16.66 9.22 -0.45
C ALA A 16 -15.13 9.31 -0.28
N ALA A 17 -14.65 10.25 0.53
CA ALA A 17 -13.23 10.39 0.83
C ALA A 17 -12.64 9.12 1.47
N VAL A 18 -13.37 8.49 2.40
CA VAL A 18 -12.94 7.25 3.06
C VAL A 18 -12.85 6.11 2.07
N ILE A 19 -13.85 5.95 1.19
CA ILE A 19 -13.84 4.92 0.14
C ILE A 19 -12.65 5.14 -0.80
N ILE A 20 -12.45 6.36 -1.29
CA ILE A 20 -11.35 6.68 -2.21
C ILE A 20 -9.99 6.39 -1.56
N LEU A 21 -9.78 6.85 -0.32
CA LEU A 21 -8.55 6.58 0.42
C LEU A 21 -8.35 5.08 0.66
N SER A 22 -9.37 4.38 1.12
CA SER A 22 -9.31 2.93 1.35
C SER A 22 -8.97 2.16 0.07
N CYS A 23 -9.58 2.52 -1.06
CA CYS A 23 -9.29 1.91 -2.35
C CYS A 23 -7.85 2.19 -2.79
N SER A 24 -7.35 3.42 -2.59
CA SER A 24 -5.97 3.77 -2.95
C SER A 24 -4.95 2.95 -2.16
N TYR A 25 -5.17 2.72 -0.86
CA TYR A 25 -4.28 1.89 -0.05
C TYR A 25 -4.34 0.42 -0.45
N TRP A 26 -5.53 -0.10 -0.78
CA TRP A 26 -5.65 -1.47 -1.29
C TRP A 26 -4.93 -1.65 -2.63
N PHE A 27 -4.99 -0.65 -3.51
CA PHE A 27 -4.24 -0.68 -4.76
C PHE A 27 -2.72 -0.70 -4.51
N GLN A 28 -2.23 0.05 -3.52
CA GLN A 28 -0.83 0.00 -3.11
C GLN A 28 -0.44 -1.38 -2.56
N ILE A 29 -1.26 -1.97 -1.69
CA ILE A 29 -1.02 -3.31 -1.14
C ILE A 29 -0.95 -4.34 -2.28
N TRP A 30 -1.87 -4.27 -3.23
CA TRP A 30 -1.88 -5.17 -4.38
C TRP A 30 -0.62 -5.02 -5.23
N LYS A 31 -0.20 -3.78 -5.52
CA LYS A 31 1.03 -3.53 -6.30
C LYS A 31 2.27 -4.09 -5.60
N ILE A 32 2.39 -3.89 -4.28
CA ILE A 32 3.50 -4.41 -3.47
C ILE A 32 3.48 -5.94 -3.46
N HIS A 33 2.30 -6.55 -3.33
CA HIS A 33 2.18 -8.00 -3.32
C HIS A 33 2.60 -8.63 -4.65
N LEU A 34 2.24 -7.98 -5.77
CA LEU A 34 2.54 -8.47 -7.12
C LEU A 34 4.01 -8.29 -7.49
N HIS A 35 4.54 -7.06 -7.42
CA HIS A 35 5.88 -6.73 -7.92
C HIS A 35 6.99 -6.86 -6.85
N LYS A 36 6.60 -7.06 -5.58
CA LYS A 36 7.51 -7.06 -4.41
C LYS A 36 8.40 -5.81 -4.31
N GLU A 37 7.98 -4.72 -4.95
CA GLU A 37 8.70 -3.45 -5.04
C GLU A 37 8.56 -2.67 -3.73
N VAL A 38 9.50 -2.87 -2.80
CA VAL A 38 9.48 -2.22 -1.46
C VAL A 38 10.66 -1.30 -1.19
N ARG A 39 11.61 -1.17 -2.12
CA ARG A 39 12.87 -0.42 -1.91
C ARG A 39 12.66 1.08 -1.76
N ASP A 40 11.73 1.64 -2.53
CA ASP A 40 11.49 3.08 -2.56
C ASP A 40 10.40 3.52 -1.55
N LEU A 41 9.77 2.57 -0.85
CA LEU A 41 8.79 2.88 0.19
C LEU A 41 9.49 3.20 1.52
N SER A 42 9.31 4.45 1.98
CA SER A 42 9.79 4.87 3.30
C SER A 42 8.97 4.23 4.43
N ILE A 43 9.59 3.31 5.17
CA ILE A 43 8.99 2.69 6.37
C ILE A 43 8.63 3.75 7.41
N ILE A 44 9.51 4.74 7.60
CA ILE A 44 9.34 5.79 8.62
C ILE A 44 8.03 6.55 8.39
N TYR A 45 7.74 6.90 7.14
CA TYR A 45 6.50 7.59 6.77
C TYR A 45 5.26 6.77 7.16
N HIS A 46 5.26 5.47 6.86
CA HIS A 46 4.14 4.59 7.16
C HIS A 46 3.97 4.36 8.67
N VAL A 47 5.08 4.27 9.42
CA VAL A 47 5.04 4.18 10.89
C VAL A 47 4.44 5.44 11.50
N LEU A 48 4.85 6.63 11.02
CA LEU A 48 4.27 7.91 11.48
C LEU A 48 2.77 8.00 11.14
N LEU A 49 2.36 7.54 9.96
CA LEU A 49 0.94 7.45 9.60
C LEU A 49 0.18 6.51 10.53
N ALA A 50 0.71 5.31 10.80
CA ALA A 50 0.08 4.35 11.70
C ALA A 50 -0.09 4.92 13.11
N LEU A 51 0.91 5.63 13.62
CA LEU A 51 0.83 6.32 14.90
C LEU A 51 -0.23 7.44 14.87
N GLY A 52 -0.27 8.24 13.80
CA GLY A 52 -1.26 9.30 13.63
C GLY A 52 -2.70 8.78 13.57
N PHE A 53 -2.96 7.72 12.82
CA PHE A 53 -4.30 7.10 12.81
C PHE A 53 -4.61 6.39 14.13
N GLY A 54 -3.61 5.81 14.80
CA GLY A 54 -3.76 5.23 16.12
C GLY A 54 -4.22 6.25 17.17
N THR A 55 -3.62 7.45 17.18
CA THR A 55 -4.05 8.52 18.10
C THR A 55 -5.46 9.01 17.78
N LEU A 56 -5.81 9.18 16.51
CA LEU A 56 -7.17 9.56 16.09
C LEU A 56 -8.21 8.48 16.40
N THR A 57 -7.84 7.20 16.32
CA THR A 57 -8.70 6.08 16.73
C THR A 57 -8.99 6.14 18.23
N TYR A 58 -7.96 6.42 19.03
CA TYR A 58 -8.11 6.57 20.48
C TYR A 58 -9.02 7.75 20.85
N THR A 59 -8.88 8.90 20.19
CA THR A 59 -9.79 10.04 20.43
C THR A 59 -11.22 9.71 19.98
N ALA A 60 -11.41 9.04 18.84
CA ALA A 60 -12.72 8.60 18.37
C ALA A 60 -13.44 7.70 19.38
N TRP A 61 -12.68 6.80 20.01
CA TRP A 61 -13.18 5.91 21.04
C TRP A 61 -13.66 6.71 22.26
N GLN A 62 -12.84 7.65 22.74
CA GLN A 62 -13.18 8.49 23.90
C GLN A 62 -14.42 9.36 23.63
N GLU A 63 -14.59 9.83 22.39
CA GLU A 63 -15.76 10.59 21.96
C GLU A 63 -17.02 9.72 21.74
N GLY A 64 -16.89 8.39 21.74
CA GLY A 64 -18.00 7.47 21.48
C GLY A 64 -18.55 7.56 20.04
N SER A 65 -17.80 8.14 19.11
CA SER A 65 -18.25 8.38 17.75
C SER A 65 -17.99 7.18 16.85
N THR A 66 -19.00 6.34 16.66
CA THR A 66 -18.92 5.12 15.84
C THR A 66 -18.50 5.42 14.40
N ILE A 67 -19.02 6.51 13.81
CA ILE A 67 -18.71 6.89 12.42
C ILE A 67 -17.23 7.27 12.31
N PHE A 68 -16.70 8.04 13.27
CA PHE A 68 -15.30 8.43 13.24
C PHE A 68 -14.39 7.23 13.51
N LEU A 69 -14.76 6.35 14.46
CA LEU A 69 -14.02 5.14 14.77
C LEU A 69 -13.90 4.20 13.56
N VAL A 70 -15.01 3.93 12.86
CA VAL A 70 -15.02 3.06 11.67
C VAL A 70 -14.11 3.61 10.57
N LYS A 71 -14.10 4.94 10.38
CA LYS A 71 -13.21 5.58 9.40
C LYS A 71 -11.74 5.38 9.74
N GLN A 72 -11.37 5.53 11.01
CA GLN A 72 -9.98 5.34 11.43
C GLN A 72 -9.53 3.87 11.34
N ILE A 73 -10.43 2.92 11.62
CA ILE A 73 -10.13 1.50 11.43
C ILE A 73 -9.89 1.18 9.94
N ALA A 74 -10.76 1.71 9.06
CA ALA A 74 -10.64 1.50 7.62
C ALA A 74 -9.33 2.04 7.02
N THR A 75 -8.74 3.09 7.60
CA THR A 75 -7.45 3.64 7.17
C THR A 75 -6.25 3.02 7.89
N THR A 76 -6.38 2.65 9.16
CA THR A 76 -5.28 2.06 9.95
C THR A 76 -4.92 0.66 9.46
N ILE A 77 -5.92 -0.18 9.15
CA ILE A 77 -5.69 -1.57 8.72
C ILE A 77 -4.79 -1.64 7.48
N PRO A 78 -5.10 -0.95 6.36
CA PRO A 78 -4.24 -0.98 5.18
C PRO A 78 -2.81 -0.50 5.46
N VAL A 79 -2.64 0.55 6.27
CA VAL A 79 -1.30 1.06 6.61
C VAL A 79 -0.49 0.02 7.37
N VAL A 80 -1.09 -0.67 8.33
CA VAL A 80 -0.42 -1.76 9.07
C VAL A 80 -0.04 -2.92 8.14
N ILE A 81 -0.93 -3.28 7.20
CA ILE A 81 -0.63 -4.29 6.19
C ILE A 81 0.55 -3.85 5.31
N ILE A 82 0.60 -2.60 4.86
CA ILE A 82 1.71 -2.07 4.07
C ILE A 82 3.03 -2.17 4.87
N ILE A 83 3.04 -1.79 6.15
CA ILE A 83 4.23 -1.92 7.00
C ILE A 83 4.69 -3.38 7.08
N ALA A 84 3.75 -4.32 7.29
CA ALA A 84 4.06 -5.74 7.35
C ALA A 84 4.63 -6.26 6.01
N GLN A 85 4.03 -5.87 4.89
CA GLN A 85 4.50 -6.21 3.54
C GLN A 85 5.92 -5.68 3.28
N ILE A 86 6.21 -4.43 3.66
CA ILE A 86 7.57 -3.87 3.53
C ILE A 86 8.58 -4.69 4.34
N ILE A 87 8.24 -5.11 5.56
CA ILE A 87 9.15 -5.90 6.40
C ILE A 87 9.39 -7.29 5.81
N ILE A 88 8.34 -7.96 5.33
CA ILE A 88 8.41 -9.32 4.76
C ILE A 88 9.22 -9.31 3.46
N HIS A 89 8.91 -8.39 2.54
CA HIS A 89 9.51 -8.34 1.21
C HIS A 89 10.80 -7.51 1.15
N LYS A 90 11.32 -7.00 2.27
CA LYS A 90 12.55 -6.18 2.30
C LYS A 90 13.75 -6.88 1.66
N LYS A 91 13.78 -8.21 1.70
CA LYS A 91 14.88 -9.05 1.18
C LYS A 91 14.55 -9.70 -0.16
N ASP A 92 13.33 -9.54 -0.65
CA ASP A 92 12.93 -10.15 -1.90
C ASP A 92 13.54 -9.35 -3.06
N HIS A 93 13.99 -10.10 -4.05
CA HIS A 93 14.37 -9.57 -5.34
C HIS A 93 13.11 -9.04 -6.05
N TRP A 94 13.28 -7.98 -6.85
CA TRP A 94 12.22 -7.45 -7.68
C TRP A 94 12.01 -8.42 -8.84
N HIS A 95 10.79 -8.92 -9.03
CA HIS A 95 10.47 -9.84 -10.11
C HIS A 95 9.43 -9.18 -11.00
N ASP A 96 9.75 -8.95 -12.26
CA ASP A 96 8.73 -8.67 -13.26
C ASP A 96 8.26 -10.00 -13.87
N GLU A 97 6.94 -10.15 -14.07
CA GLU A 97 6.37 -11.37 -14.65
C GLU A 97 6.83 -11.61 -16.11
N ASP A 98 7.37 -10.57 -16.75
CA ASP A 98 7.89 -10.57 -18.11
C ASP A 98 9.41 -10.84 -18.19
N ASP A 99 10.10 -11.06 -17.06
CA ASP A 99 11.53 -11.34 -17.06
C ASP A 99 11.80 -12.75 -17.63
N ASP A 100 12.51 -12.80 -18.76
CA ASP A 100 12.94 -14.03 -19.38
C ASP A 100 14.00 -14.73 -18.52
N TYR A 101 14.06 -16.07 -18.59
CA TYR A 101 15.10 -16.84 -17.94
C TYR A 101 16.19 -17.22 -18.95
N CYS A 102 17.45 -17.10 -18.54
CA CYS A 102 18.57 -17.60 -19.34
C CYS A 102 18.37 -19.09 -19.63
N LYS A 103 18.30 -19.48 -20.92
CA LYS A 103 18.16 -20.88 -21.34
C LYS A 103 19.29 -21.80 -20.84
N LYS A 104 20.47 -21.23 -20.53
CA LYS A 104 21.67 -21.97 -20.13
C LYS A 104 21.84 -22.10 -18.62
N CYS A 105 21.69 -21.00 -17.88
CA CYS A 105 21.93 -20.99 -16.43
C CYS A 105 20.66 -20.81 -15.58
N SER A 106 19.50 -20.68 -16.22
CA SER A 106 18.18 -20.56 -15.59
C SER A 106 18.07 -19.43 -14.57
N LYS A 107 18.86 -18.36 -14.75
CA LYS A 107 18.76 -17.12 -13.97
C LYS A 107 17.94 -16.10 -14.73
N GLU A 108 17.22 -15.28 -13.99
CA GLU A 108 16.42 -14.15 -14.52
C GLU A 108 17.31 -13.18 -15.30
N LEU A 109 16.81 -12.74 -16.45
CA LEU A 109 17.39 -11.72 -17.32
C LEU A 109 16.40 -10.58 -17.47
N GLU A 110 16.92 -9.35 -17.33
CA GLU A 110 16.14 -8.18 -17.72
C GLU A 110 15.97 -8.16 -19.25
N PRO A 111 14.82 -7.69 -19.78
CA PRO A 111 14.51 -7.72 -21.21
C PRO A 111 15.50 -6.93 -22.09
N ASP A 112 16.19 -5.95 -21.51
CA ASP A 112 17.15 -5.09 -22.19
C ASP A 112 18.58 -5.65 -22.20
N TRP A 113 18.82 -6.77 -21.50
CA TRP A 113 20.14 -7.40 -21.45
C TRP A 113 20.40 -8.23 -22.72
N SER A 114 21.40 -7.80 -23.49
CA SER A 114 21.84 -8.53 -24.68
C SER A 114 22.64 -9.80 -24.34
N HIS A 115 23.20 -9.88 -23.13
CA HIS A 115 24.00 -11.00 -22.65
C HIS A 115 23.71 -11.28 -21.17
N CYS A 116 23.69 -12.55 -20.78
CA CYS A 116 23.53 -12.99 -19.40
C CYS A 116 24.78 -12.66 -18.58
N PRO A 117 24.71 -11.84 -17.51
CA PRO A 117 25.88 -11.48 -16.71
C PRO A 117 26.42 -12.64 -15.87
N TYR A 118 25.67 -13.73 -15.73
CA TYR A 118 26.07 -14.89 -14.94
C TYR A 118 26.82 -15.95 -15.74
N CYS A 119 26.54 -16.08 -17.04
CA CYS A 119 27.15 -17.13 -17.87
C CYS A 119 27.71 -16.64 -19.22
N GLY A 120 27.50 -15.37 -19.57
CA GLY A 120 27.99 -14.75 -20.79
C GLY A 120 27.25 -15.14 -22.07
N GLU A 121 26.20 -15.97 -21.99
CA GLU A 121 25.40 -16.37 -23.15
C GLU A 121 24.51 -15.22 -23.64
N ASN A 122 24.27 -15.16 -24.95
CA ASN A 122 23.34 -14.18 -25.54
C ASN A 122 21.91 -14.54 -25.14
N ASN A 123 21.11 -13.50 -24.86
CA ASN A 123 19.68 -13.67 -24.56
C ASN A 123 18.90 -14.12 -25.81
#